data_AF-A0A944GPR0-F1
#
_entry.id   AF-A0A944GPR0-F1
#
_cell.length_a   1.000
_cell.length_b   1.000
_cell.length_c   1.000
_cell.angle_alpha   90.00
_cell.angle_beta   90.00
_cell.angle_gamma   90.00
#
_symmetry.space_group_name_H-M   'P 1'
#
loop_
_entity.id
_entity.type
_entity.pdbx_description
1 polymer ?
#
loop_
_entity_poly.entity_id
_entity_poly.type
_entity_poly.pdbx_seq_one_letter_code
_entity_poly.pdbx_strand_id
1 'polypeptide(L)'
;MVKDRFNDEKEEQSQAKAPEIPKDLLFKCPRCQSVFYMDEFEKRKKTCPTCNYHARLSAKERLDITADKDSFKPFDENMTSLNPISFPDYEKKIKGMQEATGLNDAVVTGECTIRGYRAVIGIMDSNFMMASMGSVVGEKITRA
;
A
#
# COMPACT_ATOMS: atom_id res chain seq x y z
N MET A 1 56.78 45.32 -18.26
CA MET A 1 56.34 44.80 -19.58
C MET A 1 55.79 43.39 -19.37
N VAL A 2 54.47 43.25 -19.53
CA VAL A 2 53.69 42.05 -19.94
C VAL A 2 53.98 40.73 -19.17
N LYS A 3 53.03 40.08 -18.49
CA LYS A 3 51.85 39.38 -19.04
C LYS A 3 51.06 38.81 -17.84
N ASP A 4 49.79 39.15 -17.73
CA ASP A 4 48.64 38.28 -18.07
C ASP A 4 48.22 37.39 -16.88
N ARG A 5 47.06 37.70 -16.29
CA ARG A 5 45.78 36.99 -16.54
C ARG A 5 45.70 35.66 -15.81
N PHE A 6 45.01 35.66 -14.66
CA PHE A 6 43.97 34.66 -14.42
C PHE A 6 42.78 35.35 -13.76
N ASN A 7 41.64 35.17 -14.42
CA ASN A 7 40.34 35.74 -14.13
C ASN A 7 39.81 35.12 -12.83
N ASP A 8 39.48 35.93 -11.83
CA ASP A 8 38.60 35.55 -10.72
C ASP A 8 37.17 35.45 -11.26
N GLU A 9 36.87 34.36 -11.97
CA GLU A 9 35.49 34.00 -12.29
C GLU A 9 34.93 33.20 -11.11
N LYS A 10 34.30 33.92 -10.18
CA LYS A 10 33.36 33.31 -9.24
C LYS A 10 32.18 32.81 -10.07
N GLU A 11 32.12 31.49 -10.29
CA GLU A 11 30.94 30.81 -10.82
C GLU A 11 29.75 31.06 -9.87
N GLU A 12 28.85 31.97 -10.26
CA GLU A 12 27.53 32.06 -9.68
C GLU A 12 26.75 30.79 -10.03
N GLN A 13 26.77 29.81 -9.13
CA GLN A 13 25.86 28.68 -9.16
C GLN A 13 24.43 29.20 -8.95
N SER A 14 23.75 29.44 -10.07
CA SER A 14 22.30 29.64 -10.10
C SER A 14 21.62 28.37 -9.57
N GLN A 15 21.26 28.38 -8.29
CA GLN A 15 20.36 27.39 -7.70
C GLN A 15 18.95 27.63 -8.27
N ALA A 16 18.71 27.17 -9.49
CA ALA A 16 17.37 26.91 -9.96
C ALA A 16 16.80 25.83 -9.03
N LYS A 17 15.92 26.22 -8.10
CA LYS A 17 15.15 25.29 -7.29
C LYS A 17 14.50 24.29 -8.24
N ALA A 18 14.91 23.03 -8.17
CA ALA A 18 14.25 21.96 -8.91
C ALA A 18 12.75 22.04 -8.60
N PRO A 19 11.87 21.99 -9.61
CA PRO A 19 10.44 22.03 -9.37
C PRO A 19 10.08 20.92 -8.38
N GLU A 20 9.46 21.28 -7.25
CA GLU A 20 9.00 20.33 -6.25
C GLU A 20 7.84 19.52 -6.86
N ILE A 21 8.16 18.39 -7.46
CA ILE A 21 7.16 17.44 -7.94
C ILE A 21 6.46 16.86 -6.70
N PRO A 22 5.13 16.94 -6.59
CA PRO A 22 4.40 16.31 -5.49
C PRO A 22 4.77 14.82 -5.41
N LYS A 23 5.11 14.34 -4.22
CA LYS A 23 5.58 12.96 -3.99
C LYS A 23 4.56 11.91 -4.46
N ASP A 24 3.29 12.29 -4.53
CA ASP A 24 2.18 11.40 -4.90
C ASP A 24 1.88 11.39 -6.41
N LEU A 25 2.64 12.13 -7.22
CA LEU A 25 2.43 12.15 -8.67
C LEU A 25 3.18 11.01 -9.38
N LEU A 26 4.27 10.52 -8.80
CA LEU A 26 5.20 9.59 -9.45
C LEU A 26 5.45 8.33 -8.63
N PHE A 27 5.37 7.17 -9.29
CA PHE A 27 5.81 5.89 -8.74
C PHE A 27 7.23 5.59 -9.19
N LYS A 28 8.13 5.27 -8.24
CA LYS A 28 9.45 4.71 -8.54
C LYS A 28 9.49 3.23 -8.24
N CYS A 29 9.78 2.40 -9.25
CA CYS A 29 9.84 0.95 -9.07
C CYS A 29 11.04 0.56 -8.18
N PRO A 30 10.84 -0.20 -7.09
CA PRO A 30 11.94 -0.63 -6.23
C PRO A 30 12.87 -1.65 -6.91
N ARG A 31 12.39 -2.37 -7.93
CA ARG A 31 13.16 -3.40 -8.64
C ARG A 31 14.02 -2.83 -9.77
N CYS A 32 13.43 -2.12 -10.73
CA CYS A 32 14.13 -1.64 -11.92
C CYS A 32 14.44 -0.13 -11.90
N GLN A 33 14.06 0.59 -10.84
CA GLN A 33 14.30 2.02 -10.65
C GLN A 33 13.64 2.97 -11.65
N SER A 34 12.91 2.44 -12.65
CA SER A 34 12.09 3.22 -13.57
C SER A 34 10.99 3.99 -12.83
N VAL A 35 10.67 5.18 -13.36
CA VAL A 35 9.70 6.12 -12.80
C VAL A 35 8.54 6.30 -13.78
N PHE A 36 7.32 6.30 -13.26
CA PHE A 36 6.10 6.48 -14.04
C PHE A 36 5.11 7.36 -13.27
N TYR A 37 4.08 7.88 -13.94
CA TYR A 37 3.00 8.56 -13.25
C TYR A 37 2.16 7.57 -12.42
N MET A 38 1.73 8.02 -11.24
CA MET A 38 0.94 7.18 -10.31
C MET A 38 -0.39 6.72 -10.94
N ASP A 39 -1.05 7.57 -11.73
CA ASP A 39 -2.32 7.22 -12.37
C ASP A 39 -2.17 6.10 -13.41
N GLU A 40 -1.10 6.10 -14.21
CA GLU A 40 -0.76 5.02 -15.14
C GLU A 40 -0.44 3.72 -14.40
N PHE A 41 0.28 3.84 -13.28
CA PHE A 41 0.62 2.71 -12.42
C PHE A 41 -0.63 2.08 -11.78
N GLU A 42 -1.57 2.90 -11.31
CA GLU A 42 -2.86 2.46 -10.76
C GLU A 42 -3.77 1.82 -11.81
N LYS A 43 -3.85 2.40 -13.02
CA LYS A 43 -4.55 1.81 -14.18
C LYS A 43 -4.03 0.40 -14.49
N ARG A 44 -2.71 0.19 -14.36
CA ARG A 44 -2.05 -1.11 -14.48
C ARG A 44 -2.10 -1.98 -13.21
N LYS A 45 -2.98 -1.66 -12.26
CA LYS A 45 -3.18 -2.41 -11.01
C LYS A 45 -1.87 -2.58 -10.23
N LYS A 46 -1.11 -1.49 -10.13
CA LYS A 46 0.19 -1.42 -9.43
C LYS A 46 1.24 -2.42 -9.92
N THR A 47 1.25 -2.68 -11.24
CA THR A 47 2.25 -3.54 -11.89
C THR A 47 3.19 -2.71 -12.74
N CYS A 48 4.50 -2.85 -12.49
CA CYS A 48 5.53 -2.11 -13.20
C CYS A 48 5.54 -2.45 -14.70
N PRO A 49 5.47 -1.46 -15.59
CA PRO A 49 5.42 -1.67 -17.03
C PRO A 49 6.71 -2.25 -17.62
N THR A 50 7.85 -1.99 -16.98
CA THR A 50 9.17 -2.35 -17.50
C THR A 50 9.63 -3.74 -17.05
N CYS A 51 9.44 -4.09 -15.77
CA CYS A 51 9.99 -5.33 -15.19
C CYS A 51 8.94 -6.25 -14.57
N ASN A 52 7.65 -5.93 -14.73
CA ASN A 52 6.52 -6.69 -14.19
C ASN A 52 6.58 -6.92 -12.66
N TYR A 53 7.22 -6.02 -11.93
CA TYR A 53 7.16 -6.00 -10.47
C TYR A 53 5.73 -5.65 -10.02
N HIS A 54 5.15 -6.49 -9.16
CA HIS A 54 3.86 -6.24 -8.53
C HIS A 54 4.10 -5.56 -7.18
N ALA A 55 3.62 -4.33 -7.03
CA ALA A 55 3.65 -3.68 -5.72
C ALA A 55 2.56 -4.21 -4.81
N ARG A 56 2.67 -3.87 -3.52
CA ARG A 56 1.66 -4.21 -2.53
C ARG A 56 0.33 -3.55 -2.87
N LEU A 57 -0.74 -4.31 -2.67
CA LEU A 57 -2.12 -3.87 -2.78
C LEU A 57 -2.73 -3.84 -1.38
N SER A 58 -3.62 -2.89 -1.11
CA SER A 58 -4.49 -2.97 0.06
C SER A 58 -5.54 -4.08 -0.13
N ALA A 59 -6.19 -4.48 0.96
CA ALA A 59 -7.29 -5.43 0.91
C ALA A 59 -8.40 -4.95 -0.05
N LYS A 60 -8.74 -3.67 0.01
CA LYS A 60 -9.73 -3.05 -0.88
C LYS A 60 -9.31 -3.12 -2.35
N GLU A 61 -8.06 -2.78 -2.67
CA GLU A 61 -7.57 -2.82 -4.05
C GLU A 61 -7.57 -4.25 -4.60
N ARG A 62 -7.19 -5.24 -3.78
CA ARG A 62 -7.24 -6.65 -4.16
C ARG A 62 -8.67 -7.09 -4.42
N LEU A 63 -9.61 -6.68 -3.57
CA LEU A 63 -11.02 -6.98 -3.72
C LEU A 63 -11.56 -6.40 -5.04
N ASP A 64 -11.32 -5.11 -5.29
CA ASP A 64 -11.76 -4.38 -6.48
C ASP A 64 -11.20 -4.98 -7.80
N ILE A 65 -10.08 -5.68 -7.75
CA ILE A 65 -9.49 -6.39 -8.90
C ILE A 65 -10.10 -7.77 -9.12
N THR A 66 -10.56 -8.43 -8.05
CA THR A 66 -10.85 -9.87 -8.06
C THR A 66 -12.34 -10.17 -8.10
N ALA A 67 -13.14 -9.45 -7.30
CA ALA A 67 -14.58 -9.65 -7.19
C ALA A 67 -15.33 -8.87 -8.28
N ASP A 68 -16.50 -9.38 -8.67
CA ASP A 68 -17.40 -8.64 -9.54
C ASP A 68 -17.93 -7.40 -8.79
N LYS A 69 -18.16 -6.33 -9.54
CA LYS A 69 -18.62 -5.05 -8.99
C LYS A 69 -19.90 -5.23 -8.17
N ASP A 70 -19.94 -4.58 -7.00
CA ASP A 70 -21.10 -4.55 -6.09
C ASP A 70 -21.57 -5.93 -5.58
N SER A 71 -20.74 -6.98 -5.69
CA SER A 71 -21.08 -8.34 -5.27
C SER A 71 -20.62 -8.71 -3.85
N PHE A 72 -19.67 -7.96 -3.29
CA PHE A 72 -19.02 -8.30 -2.04
C PHE A 72 -19.94 -8.03 -0.84
N LYS A 73 -20.09 -9.04 0.01
CA LYS A 73 -20.76 -8.98 1.30
C LYS A 73 -19.80 -9.44 2.40
N PRO A 74 -19.40 -8.55 3.30
CA PRO A 74 -18.37 -8.83 4.28
C PRO A 74 -18.88 -9.71 5.43
N PHE A 75 -17.97 -10.48 6.04
CA PHE A 75 -18.20 -11.28 7.24
C PHE A 75 -17.48 -10.68 8.45
N ASP A 76 -18.09 -10.81 9.63
CA ASP A 76 -17.52 -10.48 10.94
C ASP A 76 -16.78 -9.12 10.98
N GLU A 77 -17.33 -8.10 10.33
CA GLU A 77 -16.64 -6.82 10.12
C GLU A 77 -16.18 -6.18 11.43
N ASN A 78 -17.01 -6.27 12.46
CA ASN A 78 -16.79 -5.62 13.76
C ASN A 78 -15.85 -6.40 14.69
N MET A 79 -15.28 -7.53 14.25
CA MET A 79 -14.37 -8.32 15.07
C MET A 79 -13.00 -7.63 15.18
N THR A 80 -12.50 -7.46 16.41
CA THR A 80 -11.25 -6.74 16.71
C THR A 80 -10.37 -7.51 17.70
N SER A 81 -9.06 -7.32 17.59
CA SER A 81 -8.07 -8.00 18.44
C SER A 81 -8.06 -7.46 19.87
N LEU A 82 -7.90 -8.36 20.84
CA LEU A 82 -7.74 -8.07 22.26
C LEU A 82 -6.31 -8.35 22.72
N ASN A 83 -5.96 -7.93 23.95
CA ASN A 83 -4.64 -8.13 24.54
C ASN A 83 -4.66 -9.14 25.71
N PRO A 84 -4.88 -10.45 25.48
CA PRO A 84 -5.08 -11.43 26.54
C PRO A 84 -3.83 -11.68 27.41
N ILE A 85 -2.64 -11.39 26.88
CA ILE A 85 -1.35 -11.60 27.57
C ILE A 85 -0.76 -10.30 28.13
N SER A 86 -1.52 -9.19 28.09
CA SER A 86 -1.05 -7.88 28.54
C SER A 86 0.27 -7.44 27.90
N PHE A 87 0.44 -7.71 26.60
CA PHE A 87 1.64 -7.33 25.87
C PHE A 87 1.76 -5.79 25.84
N PRO A 88 2.92 -5.21 26.20
CA PRO A 88 3.10 -3.76 26.24
C PRO A 88 2.80 -3.09 24.89
N ASP A 89 2.11 -1.96 24.92
CA ASP A 89 1.78 -1.11 23.76
C ASP A 89 0.98 -1.78 22.62
N TYR A 90 0.50 -3.02 22.79
CA TYR A 90 -0.20 -3.74 21.72
C TYR A 90 -1.47 -3.02 21.26
N GLU A 91 -2.31 -2.57 22.20
CA GLU A 91 -3.56 -1.86 21.89
C GLU A 91 -3.31 -0.54 21.16
N LYS A 92 -2.26 0.19 21.57
CA LYS A 92 -1.83 1.43 20.91
C LYS A 92 -1.39 1.17 19.48
N LYS A 93 -0.62 0.09 19.27
CA LYS A 93 -0.17 -0.32 17.94
C LYS A 93 -1.35 -0.72 17.06
N ILE A 94 -2.30 -1.50 17.58
CA ILE A 94 -3.51 -1.90 16.85
C ILE A 94 -4.30 -0.67 16.42
N LYS A 95 -4.62 0.25 17.35
CA LYS A 95 -5.38 1.48 17.03
C LYS A 95 -4.70 2.31 15.94
N GLY A 96 -3.38 2.52 16.02
CA GLY A 96 -2.66 3.26 14.98
C GLY A 96 -2.73 2.60 13.61
N MET A 97 -2.73 1.27 13.55
CA MET A 97 -2.88 0.55 12.27
C MET A 97 -4.33 0.57 11.77
N GLN A 98 -5.31 0.49 12.67
CA GLN A 98 -6.74 0.64 12.33
C GLN A 98 -7.01 2.04 11.73
N GLU A 99 -6.48 3.10 12.33
CA GLU A 99 -6.58 4.46 11.81
C GLU A 99 -5.87 4.63 10.45
N ALA A 100 -4.67 4.05 10.29
CA ALA A 100 -3.90 4.18 9.07
C ALA A 100 -4.48 3.39 7.87
N THR A 101 -5.14 2.26 8.14
CA THR A 101 -5.62 1.33 7.09
C THR A 101 -7.14 1.33 6.91
N GLY A 102 -7.90 1.77 7.92
CA GLY A 102 -9.35 1.61 7.97
C GLY A 102 -9.82 0.17 8.21
N LEU A 103 -8.91 -0.77 8.50
CA LEU A 103 -9.22 -2.17 8.75
C LEU A 103 -9.32 -2.44 10.25
N ASN A 104 -10.27 -3.30 10.66
CA ASN A 104 -10.39 -3.73 12.06
C ASN A 104 -9.32 -4.73 12.49
N ASP A 105 -8.84 -5.55 11.54
CA ASP A 105 -7.72 -6.48 11.70
C ASP A 105 -7.08 -6.78 10.34
N ALA A 106 -6.05 -7.61 10.31
CA ALA A 106 -5.23 -7.86 9.13
C ALA A 106 -5.91 -8.68 8.01
N VAL A 107 -7.17 -9.09 8.18
CA VAL A 107 -7.90 -9.87 7.18
C VAL A 107 -9.33 -9.34 6.96
N VAL A 108 -9.70 -9.26 5.70
CA VAL A 108 -11.08 -9.02 5.24
C VAL A 108 -11.61 -10.32 4.68
N THR A 109 -12.76 -10.78 5.18
CA THR A 109 -13.45 -11.98 4.72
C THR A 109 -14.87 -11.64 4.29
N GLY A 110 -15.45 -12.44 3.39
CA GLY A 110 -16.82 -12.25 2.91
C GLY A 110 -17.19 -13.17 1.75
N GLU A 111 -18.43 -13.11 1.32
CA GLU A 111 -18.88 -13.71 0.06
C GLU A 111 -18.86 -12.68 -1.08
N CYS A 112 -18.57 -13.14 -2.29
CA CYS A 112 -18.68 -12.34 -3.50
C CYS A 112 -19.02 -13.22 -4.71
N THR A 113 -19.08 -12.61 -5.89
CA THR A 113 -19.04 -13.35 -7.14
C THR A 113 -17.74 -13.06 -7.89
N ILE A 114 -17.22 -14.06 -8.59
CA ILE A 114 -16.08 -13.94 -9.50
C ILE A 114 -16.54 -14.47 -10.85
N ARG A 115 -16.68 -13.58 -11.84
CA ARG A 115 -17.24 -13.93 -13.16
C ARG A 115 -18.62 -14.59 -13.06
N GLY A 116 -19.45 -14.12 -12.12
CA GLY A 116 -20.79 -14.62 -11.86
C GLY A 116 -20.87 -15.88 -10.98
N TYR A 117 -19.75 -16.49 -10.62
CA TYR A 117 -19.72 -17.66 -9.73
C TYR A 117 -19.58 -17.22 -8.28
N ARG A 118 -20.44 -17.74 -7.40
CA ARG A 118 -20.34 -17.48 -5.96
C ARG A 118 -19.03 -18.03 -5.40
N ALA A 119 -18.36 -17.23 -4.59
CA ALA A 119 -17.14 -17.58 -3.91
C ALA A 119 -17.09 -16.94 -2.51
N VAL A 120 -16.40 -17.60 -1.59
CA VAL A 120 -15.92 -16.96 -0.36
C VAL A 120 -14.52 -16.45 -0.61
N ILE A 121 -14.21 -15.25 -0.13
CA ILE A 121 -12.91 -14.61 -0.28
C ILE A 121 -12.36 -14.19 1.08
N GLY A 122 -11.06 -14.44 1.29
CA GLY A 122 -10.30 -13.94 2.42
C GLY A 122 -9.04 -13.22 1.92
N ILE A 123 -8.90 -11.94 2.24
CA ILE A 123 -7.81 -11.09 1.80
C ILE A 123 -7.04 -10.60 3.02
N MET A 124 -5.79 -11.02 3.13
CA MET A 124 -4.88 -10.54 4.17
C MET A 124 -4.13 -9.28 3.70
N ASP A 125 -4.11 -8.23 4.52
CA ASP A 125 -3.45 -6.96 4.20
C ASP A 125 -2.15 -6.80 4.99
N SER A 126 -1.02 -6.81 4.28
CA SER A 126 0.30 -6.62 4.90
C SER A 126 0.52 -5.23 5.49
N ASN A 127 -0.32 -4.24 5.15
CA ASN A 127 -0.28 -2.92 5.76
C ASN A 127 -0.75 -2.96 7.23
N PHE A 128 -1.45 -4.01 7.66
CA PHE A 128 -1.87 -4.23 9.04
C PHE A 128 -1.00 -5.30 9.70
N MET A 129 -0.09 -4.89 10.59
CA MET A 129 0.85 -5.77 11.29
C MET A 129 1.55 -6.81 10.39
N MET A 130 1.92 -6.45 9.15
CA MET A 130 2.54 -7.37 8.19
C MET A 130 1.70 -8.63 7.91
N ALA A 131 0.38 -8.53 8.05
CA ALA A 131 -0.55 -9.65 7.92
C ALA A 131 -0.29 -10.79 8.93
N SER A 132 0.19 -10.46 10.13
CA SER A 132 0.40 -11.43 11.20
C SER A 132 -0.90 -12.14 11.58
N MET A 133 -0.87 -13.48 11.69
CA MET A 133 -2.02 -14.28 12.10
C MET A 133 -2.22 -14.24 13.62
N GLY A 134 -3.07 -13.32 14.08
CA GLY A 134 -3.59 -13.31 15.45
C GLY A 134 -4.91 -14.10 15.59
N SER A 135 -5.49 -14.08 16.79
CA SER A 135 -6.74 -14.80 17.10
C SER A 135 -7.89 -14.39 16.17
N VAL A 136 -8.05 -13.10 15.90
CA VAL A 136 -9.11 -12.58 15.01
C VAL A 136 -8.89 -13.01 13.57
N VAL A 137 -7.65 -12.96 13.08
CA VAL A 137 -7.34 -13.41 11.72
C VAL A 137 -7.69 -14.89 11.55
N GLY A 138 -7.29 -15.73 12.51
CA GLY A 138 -7.61 -17.15 12.50
C GLY A 138 -9.12 -17.41 12.58
N GLU A 139 -9.82 -16.71 13.47
CA GLU A 139 -11.27 -16.85 13.64
C GLU A 139 -12.04 -16.43 12.39
N LYS A 140 -11.72 -15.27 11.81
CA LYS A 140 -12.37 -14.78 10.57
C LYS A 140 -12.16 -15.71 9.39
N ILE A 141 -10.98 -16.30 9.26
CA ILE A 141 -10.70 -17.29 8.20
C ILE A 141 -11.47 -18.59 8.47
N THR A 142 -11.58 -19.03 9.72
CA THR A 142 -12.27 -20.27 10.08
C THR A 142 -13.78 -20.17 9.86
N ARG A 143 -14.38 -18.99 10.06
CA ARG A 143 -15.81 -18.73 9.85
C ARG A 143 -16.22 -18.55 8.40
N ALA A 144 -15.28 -18.20 7.53
CA ALA A 144 -15.51 -17.92 6.12
C ALA A 144 -15.64 -19.23 5.31
#